data_AF-A0A8S3THE8-F1
#
_entry.id   AF-A0A8S3THE8-F1
#
_cell.length_a   1.000
_cell.length_b   1.000
_cell.length_c   1.000
_cell.angle_alpha   90.00
_cell.angle_beta   90.00
_cell.angle_gamma   90.00
#
_symmetry.space_group_name_H-M   'P 1'
#
loop_
_entity.id
_entity.type
_entity.pdbx_description
1 polymer ?
#
loop_
_entity_poly.entity_id
_entity_poly.type
_entity_poly.pdbx_seq_one_letter_code
_entity_poly.pdbx_strand_id
1 'polypeptide(L)'
;MAEAKCVAGNSNIMTVLPPILKDRYIAEFIKATSVKSLLNGGVRETLFRSFDEIRMDVSFPSSFQSVLDDAKLAGYIIFALKRKCSRYKNDKYKNAIALLKYLIQTINSCSKLYVVRHSDWLEKINRGGLIYPADDFLLLIKEMEIIMRKNINMKKLSFNSLSKSVMTEHISASYMVHYYWDSLCAESGDFVKLFVLELIINLFLTIRSFALLKHMKAKYEQGQGSNRGEKSLRKEKSVNV
;
A
#
# COMPACT_ATOMS: atom_id res chain seq x y z
N MET A 1 41.37 -44.01 -4.19
CA MET A 1 39.93 -43.73 -4.37
C MET A 1 39.43 -43.09 -3.10
N ALA A 2 39.22 -41.77 -3.11
CA ALA A 2 38.86 -40.99 -1.93
C ALA A 2 37.45 -40.41 -2.10
N GLU A 3 36.59 -40.67 -1.12
CA GLU A 3 35.20 -40.23 -1.07
C GLU A 3 35.11 -38.73 -0.71
N ALA A 4 34.43 -37.95 -1.56
CA ALA A 4 34.13 -36.55 -1.32
C ALA A 4 32.78 -36.42 -0.59
N LYS A 5 32.80 -36.01 0.67
CA LYS A 5 31.61 -35.58 1.43
C LYS A 5 31.24 -34.15 1.03
N CYS A 6 30.10 -33.98 0.35
CA CYS A 6 29.46 -32.67 0.18
C CYS A 6 28.75 -32.26 1.48
N VAL A 7 29.22 -31.20 2.12
CA VAL A 7 28.54 -30.53 3.25
C VAL A 7 27.67 -29.41 2.68
N ALA A 8 26.36 -29.53 2.84
CA ALA A 8 25.40 -28.49 2.49
C ALA A 8 25.52 -27.30 3.46
N GLY A 9 26.00 -26.17 2.95
CA GLY A 9 26.04 -24.89 3.67
C GLY A 9 24.65 -24.28 3.77
N ASN A 10 24.04 -24.39 4.95
CA ASN A 10 22.76 -23.78 5.28
C ASN A 10 22.99 -22.33 5.76
N SER A 11 23.10 -21.36 4.84
CA SER A 11 23.33 -19.95 5.19
C SER A 11 22.00 -19.22 5.45
N ASN A 12 21.43 -19.44 6.63
CA ASN A 12 20.32 -18.65 7.16
C ASN A 12 20.87 -17.37 7.81
N ILE A 13 21.31 -16.42 7.00
CA ILE A 13 21.74 -15.10 7.48
C ILE A 13 20.50 -14.19 7.50
N MET A 14 19.66 -14.34 8.53
CA MET A 14 18.81 -13.24 8.97
C MET A 14 19.71 -12.24 9.69
N THR A 15 20.16 -11.20 8.99
CA THR A 15 20.74 -10.02 9.64
C THR A 15 19.69 -9.39 10.56
N VAL A 16 19.78 -9.69 11.85
CA VAL A 16 18.95 -9.11 12.89
C VAL A 16 19.40 -7.65 13.08
N LEU A 17 18.65 -6.70 12.49
CA LEU A 17 18.84 -5.29 12.83
C LEU A 17 18.59 -5.07 14.33
N PRO A 18 19.48 -4.37 15.06
CA PRO A 18 19.33 -4.08 16.48
C PRO A 18 17.99 -3.38 16.78
N PRO A 19 17.31 -3.71 17.90
CA PRO A 19 16.01 -3.15 18.26
C PRO A 19 15.98 -1.60 18.30
N ILE A 20 17.07 -0.98 18.76
CA ILE A 20 17.18 0.47 18.96
C ILE A 20 17.23 1.25 17.64
N LEU A 21 17.75 0.65 16.56
CA LEU A 21 17.73 1.26 15.24
C LEU A 21 16.34 1.19 14.61
N LYS A 22 15.49 0.22 14.97
CA LYS A 22 14.18 -0.04 14.35
C LYS A 22 13.09 0.96 14.76
N ASP A 23 13.00 1.32 16.04
CA ASP A 23 12.05 2.36 16.47
C ASP A 23 12.44 3.73 15.92
N ARG A 24 13.74 3.97 15.77
CA ARG A 24 14.27 5.13 15.06
C ARG A 24 13.90 5.08 13.58
N TYR A 25 13.99 3.93 12.91
CA TYR A 25 13.58 3.75 11.51
C TYR A 25 12.08 3.99 11.28
N ILE A 26 11.21 3.47 12.15
CA ILE A 26 9.76 3.70 12.06
C ILE A 26 9.46 5.18 12.34
N ALA A 27 10.11 5.78 13.35
CA ALA A 27 9.93 7.20 13.67
C ALA A 27 10.47 8.14 12.58
N GLU A 28 11.64 7.84 11.99
CA GLU A 28 12.27 8.57 10.89
C GLU A 28 11.45 8.42 9.61
N PHE A 29 10.95 7.21 9.31
CA PHE A 29 10.07 6.99 8.18
C PHE A 29 8.77 7.77 8.33
N ILE A 30 8.10 7.69 9.49
CA ILE A 30 6.87 8.45 9.80
C ILE A 30 7.12 9.96 9.78
N LYS A 31 8.30 10.42 10.24
CA LYS A 31 8.72 11.83 10.14
C LYS A 31 8.94 12.24 8.69
N ALA A 32 9.62 11.42 7.88
CA ALA A 32 9.92 11.66 6.48
C ALA A 32 8.67 11.57 5.58
N THR A 33 7.66 10.77 5.95
CA THR A 33 6.37 10.76 5.24
C THR A 33 5.49 11.95 5.58
N SER A 34 5.89 12.82 6.53
CA SER A 34 5.23 14.07 6.95
C SER A 34 3.70 14.04 6.78
N VAL A 35 3.07 13.10 7.49
CA VAL A 35 1.60 12.92 7.47
C VAL A 35 0.92 13.82 8.52
N LYS A 36 1.70 14.55 9.34
CA LYS A 36 1.18 15.42 10.40
C LYS A 36 0.22 16.50 9.88
N SER A 37 0.35 16.94 8.63
CA SER A 37 -0.55 17.92 8.01
C SER A 37 -1.79 17.30 7.34
N LEU A 38 -1.82 15.98 7.14
CA LEU A 38 -2.91 15.27 6.45
C LEU A 38 -3.93 14.63 7.40
N LEU A 39 -3.54 14.30 8.63
CA LEU A 39 -4.35 13.53 9.57
C LEU A 39 -4.52 14.27 10.91
N ASN A 40 -5.60 15.05 11.04
CA ASN A 40 -6.10 15.47 12.35
C ASN A 40 -6.64 14.25 13.13
N GLY A 41 -6.49 14.28 14.45
CA GLY A 41 -6.53 13.13 15.37
C GLY A 41 -7.67 12.11 15.21
N GLY A 42 -8.88 12.53 14.80
CA GLY A 42 -10.00 11.60 14.58
C GLY A 42 -9.91 10.75 13.31
N VAL A 43 -9.11 11.14 12.32
CA VAL A 43 -8.98 10.43 11.03
C VAL A 43 -8.04 9.22 11.16
N ARG A 44 -7.13 9.22 12.14
CA ARG A 44 -6.18 8.12 12.37
C ARG A 44 -6.91 6.80 12.62
N GLU A 45 -7.88 6.76 13.53
CA GLU A 45 -8.56 5.50 13.90
C GLU A 45 -9.46 4.95 12.79
N THR A 46 -10.16 5.80 12.02
CA THR A 46 -10.95 5.36 10.87
C THR A 46 -10.06 4.91 9.70
N LEU A 47 -8.91 5.57 9.49
CA LEU A 47 -7.86 5.11 8.56
C LEU A 47 -7.37 3.72 8.94
N PHE A 48 -6.97 3.54 10.21
CA PHE A 48 -6.41 2.29 10.68
C PHE A 48 -7.40 1.14 10.54
N ARG A 49 -8.69 1.36 10.85
CA ARG A 49 -9.74 0.37 10.61
C ARG A 49 -9.96 0.06 9.13
N SER A 50 -9.92 1.07 8.26
CA SER A 50 -10.06 0.85 6.79
C SER A 50 -8.83 0.15 6.19
N PHE A 51 -7.65 0.35 6.78
CA PHE A 51 -6.41 -0.33 6.41
C PHE A 51 -6.27 -1.73 7.01
N ASP A 52 -7.07 -2.09 8.03
CA ASP A 52 -7.13 -3.45 8.54
C ASP A 52 -7.60 -4.44 7.46
N GLU A 53 -8.30 -3.96 6.43
CA GLU A 53 -8.79 -4.78 5.31
C GLU A 53 -7.82 -4.89 4.12
N ILE A 54 -6.88 -3.95 3.93
CA ILE A 54 -5.97 -3.97 2.76
C ILE A 54 -4.80 -4.90 3.07
N ARG A 55 -4.88 -6.16 2.62
CA ARG A 55 -3.80 -7.14 2.79
C ARG A 55 -2.73 -6.93 1.73
N MET A 56 -1.48 -6.78 2.17
CA MET A 56 -0.32 -6.92 1.30
C MET A 56 0.11 -8.38 1.25
N ASP A 57 -0.59 -9.17 0.45
CA ASP A 57 -0.04 -10.45 0.01
C ASP A 57 1.07 -10.17 -1.01
N VAL A 58 2.28 -10.67 -0.73
CA VAL A 58 3.50 -10.45 -1.52
C VAL A 58 3.58 -11.39 -2.72
N SER A 59 2.76 -12.44 -2.74
CA SER A 59 2.45 -13.22 -3.95
C SER A 59 1.57 -12.39 -4.89
N PHE A 60 1.80 -12.48 -6.20
CA PHE A 60 0.82 -12.00 -7.20
C PHE A 60 -0.50 -12.71 -6.90
N PRO A 61 -1.56 -12.01 -6.47
CA PRO A 61 -2.80 -12.71 -6.23
C PRO A 61 -3.46 -12.81 -7.60
N SER A 62 -3.38 -14.00 -8.18
CA SER A 62 -4.27 -14.45 -9.27
C SER A 62 -5.74 -14.56 -8.80
N SER A 63 -6.03 -14.17 -7.57
CA SER A 63 -7.34 -14.25 -6.94
C SER A 63 -8.12 -12.95 -7.08
N PHE A 64 -9.43 -13.10 -7.21
CA PHE A 64 -10.45 -12.05 -7.18
C PHE A 64 -10.25 -10.99 -6.07
N GLN A 65 -9.64 -11.37 -4.95
CA GLN A 65 -9.40 -10.48 -3.80
C GLN A 65 -8.43 -9.32 -4.12
N SER A 66 -7.42 -9.52 -4.98
CA SER A 66 -6.49 -8.42 -5.32
C SER A 66 -7.18 -7.27 -6.01
N VAL A 67 -8.09 -7.61 -6.92
CA VAL A 67 -8.88 -6.64 -7.68
C VAL A 67 -9.75 -5.80 -6.77
N LEU A 68 -10.32 -6.43 -5.74
CA LEU A 68 -11.15 -5.75 -4.75
C LEU A 68 -10.35 -4.81 -3.88
N ASP A 69 -9.18 -5.24 -3.43
CA ASP A 69 -8.30 -4.43 -2.60
C ASP A 69 -7.80 -3.19 -3.39
N ASP A 70 -7.48 -3.37 -4.67
CA ASP A 70 -7.09 -2.28 -5.57
C ASP A 70 -8.27 -1.33 -5.85
N ALA A 71 -9.49 -1.84 -6.04
CA ALA A 71 -10.68 -1.00 -6.25
C ALA A 71 -11.04 -0.20 -4.99
N LYS A 72 -10.99 -0.83 -3.80
CA LYS A 72 -11.17 -0.14 -2.51
C LYS A 72 -10.12 0.94 -2.30
N LEU A 73 -8.86 0.63 -2.61
CA LEU A 73 -7.76 1.59 -2.51
C LEU A 73 -7.96 2.77 -3.46
N ALA A 74 -8.31 2.51 -4.72
CA ALA A 74 -8.56 3.53 -5.73
C ALA A 74 -9.72 4.45 -5.30
N GLY A 75 -10.86 3.88 -4.90
CA GLY A 75 -12.00 4.63 -4.39
C GLY A 75 -11.64 5.49 -3.16
N TYR A 76 -10.85 4.94 -2.24
CA TYR A 76 -10.35 5.66 -1.08
C TYR A 76 -9.44 6.84 -1.46
N ILE A 77 -8.53 6.66 -2.41
CA ILE A 77 -7.64 7.73 -2.91
C ILE A 77 -8.48 8.89 -3.46
N ILE A 78 -9.46 8.59 -4.31
CA ILE A 78 -10.36 9.62 -4.87
C ILE A 78 -11.09 10.35 -3.74
N PHE A 79 -11.68 9.62 -2.80
CA PHE A 79 -12.42 10.19 -1.66
C PHE A 79 -11.53 11.11 -0.83
N ALA A 80 -10.36 10.62 -0.42
CA ALA A 80 -9.42 11.35 0.43
C ALA A 80 -8.90 12.61 -0.26
N LEU A 81 -8.58 12.54 -1.56
CA LEU A 81 -8.13 13.70 -2.32
C LEU A 81 -9.26 14.72 -2.55
N LYS A 82 -10.49 14.30 -2.86
CA LYS A 82 -11.63 15.21 -2.97
C LYS A 82 -11.86 15.94 -1.65
N ARG A 83 -11.83 15.22 -0.53
CA ARG A 83 -11.97 15.79 0.82
C ARG A 83 -10.81 16.71 1.19
N LYS A 84 -9.57 16.39 0.77
CA LYS A 84 -8.41 17.27 0.99
C LYS A 84 -8.57 18.55 0.20
N CYS A 85 -8.84 18.45 -1.11
CA CYS A 85 -8.93 19.60 -2.00
C CYS A 85 -10.12 20.51 -1.64
N SER A 86 -11.25 19.95 -1.19
CA SER A 86 -12.44 20.74 -0.81
C SER A 86 -12.23 21.65 0.41
N ARG A 87 -11.19 21.41 1.22
CA ARG A 87 -10.83 22.28 2.35
C ARG A 87 -10.12 23.55 1.92
N TYR A 88 -9.52 23.56 0.72
CA TYR A 88 -8.77 24.70 0.21
C TYR A 88 -9.62 25.53 -0.74
N LYS A 89 -9.62 26.85 -0.57
CA LYS A 89 -10.40 27.79 -1.41
C LYS A 89 -9.68 28.25 -2.69
N ASN A 90 -8.43 27.86 -2.88
CA ASN A 90 -7.60 28.27 -4.02
C ASN A 90 -8.04 27.55 -5.31
N ASP A 91 -8.04 28.27 -6.44
CA ASP A 91 -8.44 27.79 -7.76
C ASP A 91 -7.65 26.55 -8.22
N LYS A 92 -6.38 26.42 -7.83
CA LYS A 92 -5.58 25.20 -8.08
C LYS A 92 -6.29 23.94 -7.54
N TYR A 93 -6.86 24.03 -6.34
CA TYR A 93 -7.57 22.91 -5.71
C TYR A 93 -8.99 22.74 -6.25
N LYS A 94 -9.65 23.81 -6.72
CA LYS A 94 -10.93 23.70 -7.41
C LYS A 94 -10.79 22.95 -8.74
N ASN A 95 -9.77 23.29 -9.53
CA ASN A 95 -9.47 22.59 -10.78
C ASN A 95 -9.08 21.12 -10.53
N ALA A 96 -8.35 20.85 -9.43
CA ALA A 96 -8.09 19.48 -9.01
C ALA A 96 -9.38 18.71 -8.68
N ILE A 97 -10.35 19.32 -7.99
CA ILE A 97 -11.64 18.67 -7.70
C ILE A 97 -12.39 18.36 -9.00
N ALA A 98 -12.37 19.25 -9.98
CA ALA A 98 -12.98 19.01 -11.29
C ALA A 98 -12.34 17.80 -11.96
N LEU A 99 -11.00 17.71 -11.97
CA LEU A 99 -10.26 16.57 -12.51
C LEU A 99 -10.60 15.25 -11.80
N LEU A 100 -10.64 15.27 -10.46
CA LEU A 100 -10.94 14.09 -9.64
C LEU A 100 -12.34 13.50 -9.91
N LYS A 101 -13.25 14.25 -10.54
CA LYS A 101 -14.57 13.71 -10.97
C LYS A 101 -14.44 12.74 -12.13
N TYR A 102 -13.47 12.93 -13.04
CA TYR A 102 -13.23 12.04 -14.18
C TYR A 102 -12.64 10.68 -13.75
N LEU A 103 -12.09 10.59 -12.54
CA LEU A 103 -11.58 9.34 -11.98
C LEU A 103 -12.70 8.40 -11.49
N ILE A 104 -13.96 8.85 -11.52
CA ILE A 104 -15.12 8.09 -11.04
C ILE A 104 -15.88 7.56 -12.25
N GLN A 105 -16.17 6.25 -12.25
CA GLN A 105 -17.05 5.64 -13.24
C GLN A 105 -18.49 6.07 -12.95
N THR A 106 -19.22 6.53 -13.97
CA THR A 106 -20.68 6.65 -13.88
C THR A 106 -21.31 5.29 -14.19
N ILE A 107 -22.20 4.81 -13.32
CA ILE A 107 -22.80 3.47 -13.43
C ILE A 107 -23.54 3.26 -14.77
N ASN A 108 -23.95 4.35 -15.43
CA ASN A 108 -24.72 4.32 -16.67
C ASN A 108 -23.87 4.42 -17.96
N SER A 109 -22.53 4.53 -17.89
CA SER A 109 -21.70 4.59 -19.10
C SER A 109 -21.35 3.18 -19.60
N CYS A 110 -22.05 2.78 -20.66
CA CYS A 110 -22.21 1.44 -21.21
C CYS A 110 -20.95 0.81 -21.87
N SER A 111 -19.73 1.18 -21.51
CA SER A 111 -18.55 0.59 -22.17
C SER A 111 -17.28 0.75 -21.36
N LYS A 112 -17.01 -0.17 -20.43
CA LYS A 112 -15.66 -0.64 -20.07
C LYS A 112 -15.78 -1.78 -19.02
N LEU A 113 -15.00 -2.82 -19.25
CA LEU A 113 -15.32 -4.23 -18.98
C LEU A 113 -14.83 -4.75 -17.61
N TYR A 114 -14.11 -3.98 -16.81
CA TYR A 114 -13.40 -4.54 -15.65
C TYR A 114 -14.16 -4.33 -14.33
N VAL A 115 -14.57 -3.10 -14.00
CA VAL A 115 -15.36 -2.84 -12.78
C VAL A 115 -16.77 -3.42 -12.89
N VAL A 116 -17.39 -3.40 -14.09
CA VAL A 116 -18.73 -3.95 -14.33
C VAL A 116 -18.80 -5.46 -14.14
N ARG A 117 -17.75 -6.22 -14.50
CA ARG A 117 -17.70 -7.67 -14.22
C ARG A 117 -17.67 -7.98 -12.72
N HIS A 118 -17.37 -6.98 -11.90
CA HIS A 118 -17.29 -7.08 -10.44
C HIS A 118 -18.30 -6.15 -9.74
N SER A 119 -19.22 -5.53 -10.48
CA SER A 119 -20.16 -4.53 -9.96
C SER A 119 -21.11 -5.14 -8.94
N ASP A 120 -21.65 -6.33 -9.24
CA ASP A 120 -22.61 -7.02 -8.38
C ASP A 120 -22.05 -7.28 -6.97
N TRP A 121 -20.75 -7.48 -6.87
CA TRP A 121 -20.10 -7.70 -5.58
C TRP A 121 -19.72 -6.39 -4.90
N LEU A 122 -19.21 -5.41 -5.66
CA LEU A 122 -18.98 -4.06 -5.14
C LEU A 122 -20.28 -3.48 -4.57
N GLU A 123 -21.41 -3.66 -5.25
CA GLU A 123 -22.74 -3.29 -4.77
C GLU A 123 -23.13 -4.01 -3.48
N LYS A 124 -22.86 -5.31 -3.36
CA LYS A 124 -23.12 -6.07 -2.12
C LYS A 124 -22.36 -5.55 -0.90
N ILE A 125 -21.14 -5.05 -1.09
CA ILE A 125 -20.34 -4.46 0.01
C ILE A 125 -20.62 -2.97 0.19
N ASN A 126 -21.02 -2.30 -0.88
CA ASN A 126 -21.23 -0.86 -0.87
C ASN A 126 -22.47 -0.51 -0.04
N ARG A 127 -22.23 0.05 1.15
CA ARG A 127 -23.29 0.60 2.02
C ARG A 127 -23.62 2.06 1.68
N GLY A 128 -23.54 2.42 0.40
CA GLY A 128 -23.83 3.77 -0.12
C GLY A 128 -22.69 4.79 -0.01
N GLY A 129 -21.46 4.35 0.30
CA GLY A 129 -20.31 5.23 0.50
C GLY A 129 -19.07 4.91 -0.34
N LEU A 130 -19.09 3.80 -1.10
CA LEU A 130 -17.96 3.40 -1.92
C LEU A 130 -17.98 4.15 -3.25
N ILE A 131 -16.82 4.69 -3.63
CA ILE A 131 -16.62 5.32 -4.95
C ILE A 131 -16.22 4.22 -5.94
N TYR A 132 -16.91 4.16 -7.08
CA TYR A 132 -16.54 3.30 -8.20
C TYR A 132 -15.47 4.00 -9.04
N PRO A 133 -14.21 3.54 -9.02
CA PRO A 133 -13.16 4.14 -9.83
C PRO A 133 -13.38 3.84 -11.32
N ALA A 134 -12.93 4.74 -12.20
CA ALA A 134 -12.84 4.48 -13.63
C ALA A 134 -11.82 3.36 -13.91
N ASP A 135 -12.06 2.55 -14.95
CA ASP A 135 -11.19 1.41 -15.32
C ASP A 135 -9.72 1.84 -15.52
N ASP A 136 -9.47 2.94 -16.24
CA ASP A 136 -8.11 3.43 -16.49
C ASP A 136 -7.45 3.92 -15.18
N PHE A 137 -8.23 4.41 -14.22
CA PHE A 137 -7.70 4.80 -12.90
C PHE A 137 -7.34 3.59 -12.06
N LEU A 138 -8.11 2.50 -12.15
CA LEU A 138 -7.75 1.24 -11.52
C LEU A 138 -6.45 0.68 -12.11
N LEU A 139 -6.29 0.74 -13.44
CA LEU A 139 -5.06 0.33 -14.12
C LEU A 139 -3.85 1.17 -13.71
N LEU A 140 -4.03 2.49 -13.52
CA LEU A 140 -3.01 3.37 -12.96
C LEU A 140 -2.55 2.91 -11.57
N ILE A 141 -3.50 2.66 -10.65
CA ILE A 141 -3.17 2.17 -9.29
C ILE A 141 -2.45 0.82 -9.33
N LYS A 142 -2.87 -0.07 -10.22
CA LYS A 142 -2.24 -1.39 -10.40
C LYS A 142 -0.82 -1.27 -10.93
N GLU A 143 -0.57 -0.38 -11.88
CA GLU A 143 0.78 -0.13 -12.39
C GLU A 143 1.71 0.43 -11.29
N MET A 144 1.21 1.37 -10.48
CA MET A 144 1.96 1.90 -9.33
C MET A 144 2.30 0.81 -8.32
N GLU A 145 1.38 -0.13 -8.07
CA GLU A 145 1.60 -1.29 -7.21
C GLU A 145 2.66 -2.25 -7.78
N ILE A 146 2.63 -2.51 -9.08
CA ILE A 146 3.65 -3.33 -9.77
C ILE A 146 5.02 -2.68 -9.61
N ILE A 147 5.15 -1.37 -9.83
CA ILE A 147 6.39 -0.62 -9.67
C ILE A 147 6.89 -0.71 -8.23
N MET A 148 6.02 -0.48 -7.25
CA MET A 148 6.38 -0.57 -5.83
C MET A 148 6.89 -1.97 -5.47
N ARG A 149 6.20 -3.02 -5.91
CA ARG A 149 6.60 -4.42 -5.64
C ARG A 149 7.92 -4.81 -6.30
N LYS A 150 8.18 -4.33 -7.53
CA LYS A 150 9.45 -4.57 -8.23
C LYS A 150 10.63 -3.97 -7.48
N ASN A 151 10.43 -2.82 -6.83
CA ASN A 151 11.50 -2.08 -6.17
C ASN A 151 11.63 -2.39 -4.66
N ILE A 152 10.61 -2.97 -4.03
CA ILE A 152 10.66 -3.39 -2.62
C ILE A 152 11.04 -4.86 -2.51
N ASN A 153 12.29 -5.13 -2.17
CA ASN A 153 12.75 -6.47 -1.81
C ASN A 153 12.52 -6.74 -0.32
N MET A 154 11.45 -7.48 0.01
CA MET A 154 11.11 -7.83 1.41
C MET A 154 12.19 -8.61 2.16
N LYS A 155 13.10 -9.30 1.45
CA LYS A 155 14.20 -10.04 2.06
C LYS A 155 15.42 -9.17 2.33
N LYS A 156 15.56 -8.03 1.62
CA LYS A 156 16.68 -7.10 1.69
C LYS A 156 16.18 -5.66 1.72
N LEU A 157 15.31 -5.36 2.69
CA LEU A 157 14.82 -4.00 2.89
C LEU A 157 15.98 -3.09 3.29
N SER A 158 16.34 -2.19 2.40
CA SER A 158 17.22 -1.07 2.69
C SER A 158 16.38 0.20 2.89
N PHE A 159 16.89 1.14 3.68
CA PHE A 159 16.26 2.46 3.84
C PHE A 159 16.01 3.14 2.48
N ASN A 160 16.97 3.03 1.57
CA ASN A 160 16.89 3.61 0.23
C ASN A 160 15.77 3.01 -0.61
N SER A 161 15.55 1.69 -0.51
CA SER A 161 14.45 1.01 -1.22
C SER A 161 13.05 1.40 -0.74
N LEU A 162 12.93 2.01 0.44
CA LEU A 162 11.66 2.53 0.95
C LEU A 162 11.55 4.05 0.83
N SER A 163 12.57 4.72 0.29
CA SER A 163 12.54 6.18 0.20
C SER A 163 11.37 6.63 -0.67
N LYS A 164 10.54 7.50 -0.12
CA LYS A 164 9.41 8.10 -0.83
C LYS A 164 9.88 8.80 -2.11
N SER A 165 11.02 9.50 -2.08
CA SER A 165 11.53 10.21 -3.25
C SER A 165 11.89 9.26 -4.39
N VAL A 166 12.59 8.16 -4.07
CA VAL A 166 13.00 7.13 -5.04
C VAL A 166 11.78 6.44 -5.64
N MET A 167 10.78 6.10 -4.82
CA MET A 167 9.54 5.51 -5.32
C MET A 167 8.72 6.48 -6.17
N THR A 168 8.65 7.75 -5.78
CA THR A 168 8.01 8.79 -6.59
C THR A 168 8.70 8.92 -7.95
N GLU A 169 10.03 8.88 -7.98
CA GLU A 169 10.80 8.94 -9.22
C GLU A 169 10.51 7.74 -10.12
N HIS A 170 10.58 6.51 -9.60
CA HIS A 170 10.26 5.31 -10.37
C HIS A 170 8.82 5.31 -10.92
N ILE A 171 7.85 5.76 -10.13
CA ILE A 171 6.46 5.86 -10.58
C ILE A 171 6.32 6.95 -11.65
N SER A 172 6.91 8.12 -11.42
CA SER A 172 6.86 9.26 -12.35
C SER A 172 7.63 9.02 -13.65
N ALA A 173 8.57 8.08 -13.67
CA ALA A 173 9.30 7.69 -14.87
C ALA A 173 8.58 6.61 -15.71
N SER A 174 7.51 6.00 -15.20
CA SER A 174 6.83 4.92 -15.91
C SER A 174 5.96 5.44 -17.05
N TYR A 175 6.24 4.97 -18.27
CA TYR A 175 5.41 5.23 -19.44
C TYR A 175 3.95 4.81 -19.23
N MET A 176 3.72 3.63 -18.62
CA MET A 176 2.36 3.11 -18.41
C MET A 176 1.57 3.97 -17.42
N VAL A 177 2.23 4.55 -16.41
CA VAL A 177 1.59 5.49 -15.48
C VAL A 177 1.09 6.72 -16.24
N HIS A 178 1.93 7.31 -17.08
CA HIS A 178 1.52 8.46 -17.90
C HIS A 178 0.44 8.09 -18.91
N TYR A 179 0.56 6.95 -19.58
CA TYR A 179 -0.43 6.47 -20.54
C TYR A 179 -1.85 6.38 -19.93
N TYR A 180 -1.99 5.71 -18.77
CA TYR A 180 -3.30 5.62 -18.11
C TYR A 180 -3.76 6.98 -17.55
N TRP A 181 -2.83 7.79 -17.07
CA TRP A 181 -3.14 9.12 -16.54
C TRP A 181 -3.65 10.08 -17.61
N ASP A 182 -3.00 10.11 -18.77
CA ASP A 182 -3.37 10.96 -19.88
C ASP A 182 -4.72 10.55 -20.49
N SER A 183 -5.03 9.23 -20.52
CA SER A 183 -6.35 8.71 -20.91
C SER A 183 -7.48 9.28 -20.04
N LEU A 184 -7.24 9.45 -18.73
CA LEU A 184 -8.23 9.97 -17.78
C LEU A 184 -8.39 11.49 -17.86
N CYS A 185 -7.37 12.19 -18.34
CA CYS A 185 -7.25 13.63 -18.16
C CYS A 185 -7.13 14.42 -19.48
N ALA A 186 -7.43 13.81 -20.63
CA ALA A 186 -7.16 14.35 -21.97
C ALA A 186 -7.47 15.86 -22.11
N GLU A 187 -8.62 16.31 -21.62
CA GLU A 187 -9.12 17.69 -21.76
C GLU A 187 -8.58 18.68 -20.71
N SER A 188 -7.73 18.24 -19.78
CA SER A 188 -7.26 19.07 -18.67
C SER A 188 -5.90 19.71 -18.95
N GLY A 189 -5.67 20.91 -18.41
CA GLY A 189 -4.39 21.60 -18.54
C GLY A 189 -3.24 20.87 -17.83
N ASP A 190 -2.05 20.87 -18.43
CA ASP A 190 -0.88 20.11 -17.99
C ASP A 190 -0.46 20.39 -16.54
N PHE A 191 -0.56 21.65 -16.12
CA PHE A 191 -0.26 22.02 -14.72
C PHE A 191 -1.19 21.31 -13.73
N VAL A 192 -2.49 21.20 -14.04
CA VAL A 192 -3.46 20.54 -13.17
C VAL A 192 -3.24 19.03 -13.21
N LYS A 193 -2.98 18.46 -14.39
CA LYS A 193 -2.63 17.04 -14.57
C LYS A 193 -1.46 16.64 -13.68
N LEU A 194 -0.33 17.32 -13.81
CA LEU A 194 0.88 17.01 -13.03
C LEU A 194 0.64 17.17 -11.53
N PHE A 195 -0.05 18.23 -11.12
CA PHE A 195 -0.35 18.45 -9.72
C PHE A 195 -1.23 17.34 -9.10
N VAL A 196 -2.28 16.92 -9.80
CA VAL A 196 -3.16 15.87 -9.27
C VAL A 196 -2.48 14.51 -9.30
N LEU A 197 -1.69 14.20 -10.33
CA LEU A 197 -0.88 12.98 -10.36
C LEU A 197 0.07 12.92 -9.17
N GLU A 198 0.76 14.02 -8.87
CA GLU A 198 1.66 14.10 -7.71
C GLU A 198 0.90 13.86 -6.39
N LEU A 199 -0.31 14.41 -6.23
CA LEU A 199 -1.15 14.15 -5.06
C LEU A 199 -1.55 12.68 -4.94
N ILE A 200 -1.88 12.03 -6.06
CA ILE A 200 -2.22 10.60 -6.13
C ILE A 200 -1.03 9.75 -5.72
N ILE A 201 0.14 9.97 -6.33
CA ILE A 201 1.38 9.23 -6.04
C ILE A 201 1.73 9.35 -4.56
N ASN A 202 1.72 10.58 -4.03
CA ASN A 202 2.01 10.84 -2.63
C ASN A 202 1.08 10.09 -1.68
N LEU A 203 -0.23 10.10 -1.96
CA LEU A 203 -1.21 9.42 -1.11
C LEU A 203 -1.08 7.89 -1.23
N PHE A 204 -0.93 7.36 -2.44
CA PHE A 204 -0.73 5.93 -2.69
C PHE A 204 0.48 5.40 -1.92
N LEU A 205 1.64 6.04 -2.06
CA LEU A 205 2.86 5.64 -1.37
C LEU A 205 2.69 5.70 0.14
N THR A 206 1.97 6.71 0.65
CA THR A 206 1.67 6.83 2.08
C THR A 206 0.86 5.63 2.58
N ILE A 207 -0.25 5.31 1.88
CA ILE A 207 -1.12 4.18 2.23
C ILE A 207 -0.34 2.86 2.23
N ARG A 208 0.35 2.57 1.12
CA ARG A 208 1.06 1.31 0.95
C ARG A 208 2.23 1.19 1.93
N SER A 209 2.93 2.28 2.22
CA SER A 209 4.01 2.25 3.21
C SER A 209 3.49 1.93 4.62
N PHE A 210 2.34 2.47 5.03
CA PHE A 210 1.74 2.11 6.31
C PHE A 210 1.30 0.64 6.36
N ALA A 211 0.66 0.15 5.29
CA ALA A 211 0.28 -1.26 5.20
C ALA A 211 1.51 -2.18 5.27
N LEU A 212 2.62 -1.77 4.64
CA LEU A 212 3.89 -2.50 4.67
C LEU A 212 4.47 -2.58 6.07
N LEU A 213 4.56 -1.44 6.75
CA LEU A 213 5.08 -1.37 8.12
C LEU A 213 4.25 -2.22 9.09
N LYS A 214 2.92 -2.18 8.93
CA LYS A 214 2.02 -3.01 9.73
C LYS A 214 2.27 -4.50 9.51
N HIS A 215 2.41 -4.93 8.26
CA HIS A 215 2.74 -6.32 7.93
C HIS A 215 4.07 -6.77 8.55
N MET A 216 5.10 -5.91 8.48
CA MET A 216 6.40 -6.19 9.10
C MET A 216 6.30 -6.31 10.61
N LYS A 217 5.54 -5.41 11.25
CA LYS A 217 5.29 -5.45 12.70
C LYS A 217 4.61 -6.75 13.11
N ALA A 218 3.55 -7.16 12.41
CA ALA A 218 2.83 -8.40 12.70
C ALA A 218 3.73 -9.65 12.56
N LYS A 219 4.54 -9.73 11.50
CA LYS A 219 5.51 -10.83 11.33
C LYS A 219 6.55 -10.88 12.45
N TYR A 220 6.98 -9.71 12.93
CA TYR A 220 7.93 -9.63 14.04
C TYR A 220 7.31 -10.14 15.35
N GLU A 221 6.09 -9.73 15.66
CA GLU A 221 5.36 -10.18 16.85
C GLU A 221 5.14 -11.70 16.84
N GLN A 222 4.81 -12.27 15.67
CA GLN A 222 4.70 -13.73 15.50
C GLN A 222 6.05 -14.45 15.67
N GLY A 223 7.15 -13.87 15.19
CA GLY A 223 8.50 -14.43 15.34
C GLY A 223 9.07 -14.36 16.77
N GLN A 224 8.57 -13.45 17.61
CA GLN A 224 8.99 -13.33 19.01
C GLN A 224 8.27 -14.31 19.96
N GLY A 225 7.20 -14.96 19.50
CA GLY A 225 6.31 -15.77 20.35
C GLY A 225 6.78 -17.18 20.74
N SER A 226 7.86 -17.72 20.16
CA SER A 226 8.16 -19.16 20.28
C SER A 226 9.17 -19.57 21.37
N ASN A 227 9.94 -18.66 21.97
CA ASN A 227 11.08 -19.06 22.82
C ASN A 227 10.86 -18.84 24.33
N ARG A 228 9.65 -18.47 24.77
CA ARG A 228 9.36 -18.19 26.19
C ARG A 228 8.69 -19.34 26.97
N GLY A 229 8.36 -20.46 26.32
CA GLY A 229 7.58 -21.55 26.93
C GLY A 229 8.36 -22.80 27.36
N GLU A 230 9.59 -23.03 26.90
CA GLU A 230 10.21 -24.37 26.99
C GLU A 230 11.08 -24.62 28.24
N LYS A 231 11.05 -23.74 29.25
CA LYS A 231 11.93 -23.86 30.45
C LYS A 231 11.24 -24.14 31.78
N SER A 232 9.95 -24.50 31.81
CA SER A 232 9.31 -24.91 33.05
C SER A 232 8.47 -26.14 32.81
N LEU A 233 9.04 -27.32 33.08
CA LEU A 233 8.39 -28.57 33.54
C LEU A 233 9.39 -29.75 33.41
N ARG A 234 10.49 -29.71 34.16
CA ARG A 234 11.17 -30.92 34.64
C ARG A 234 11.32 -30.82 36.15
N LYS A 235 10.24 -31.16 36.87
CA LYS A 235 10.36 -31.67 38.24
C LYS A 235 10.44 -33.18 38.12
N GLU A 236 11.65 -33.70 38.20
CA GLU A 236 11.90 -35.13 38.36
C GLU A 236 11.21 -35.61 39.64
N LYS A 237 10.49 -36.73 39.53
CA LYS A 237 9.99 -37.48 40.68
C LYS A 237 11.18 -38.24 41.28
N SER A 238 11.71 -37.79 42.40
CA SER A 238 12.49 -38.65 43.28
C SER A 238 11.52 -39.54 44.06
N VAL A 239 11.36 -40.78 43.57
CA VAL A 239 10.79 -41.89 44.36
C VAL A 239 11.89 -42.31 45.33
N ASN A 240 11.69 -42.05 46.63
CA ASN A 240 12.50 -42.69 47.67
C ASN A 240 11.88 -44.06 47.96
N VAL A 241 12.70 -45.10 47.76
CA VAL A 241 12.53 -46.45 48.30
C VAL A 241 12.94 -46.45 49.77
#